data_AF-A0A1D2ND08-F1
#
_entry.id   AF-A0A1D2ND08-F1
#
_cell.length_a   1.000
_cell.length_b   1.000
_cell.length_c   1.000
_cell.angle_alpha   90.00
_cell.angle_beta   90.00
_cell.angle_gamma   90.00
#
_symmetry.space_group_name_H-M   'P 1'
#
loop_
_entity.id
_entity.type
_entity.pdbx_description
1 polymer ?
#
loop_
_entity_poly.entity_id
_entity_poly.type
_entity_poly.pdbx_seq_one_letter_code
_entity_poly.pdbx_strand_id
1 'polypeptide(L)'
;MPPIKGLSGLTLSSIKKYPAIIPLYVMLAAGVVLAAGAVTRTLIKNPEVSFNRKGNPEPWNDYRAKQYKFFGIGRDWDKGVESPAPDYKK
;
A
#
# COMPACT_ATOMS: atom_id res chain seq x y z
N MET A 1 -12.31 -42.46 15.92
CA MET A 1 -12.60 -41.12 15.35
C MET A 1 -11.92 -41.04 13.98
N PRO A 2 -12.65 -40.81 12.88
CA PRO A 2 -12.02 -40.71 11.56
C PRO A 2 -11.10 -39.48 11.51
N PRO A 3 -9.95 -39.54 10.81
CA PRO A 3 -9.08 -38.38 10.65
C PRO A 3 -9.81 -37.30 9.88
N ILE A 4 -9.82 -36.08 10.40
CA ILE A 4 -10.33 -34.90 9.70
C ILE A 4 -9.44 -34.70 8.47
N LYS A 5 -9.92 -35.13 7.30
CA LYS A 5 -9.26 -34.86 6.03
C LYS A 5 -9.26 -33.35 5.85
N GLY A 6 -8.07 -32.73 5.89
CA GLY A 6 -7.93 -31.30 5.67
C GLY A 6 -8.58 -30.86 4.36
N LEU A 7 -9.06 -29.61 4.31
CA LEU A 7 -9.84 -29.09 3.20
C LEU A 7 -9.11 -29.31 1.86
N SER A 8 -9.73 -30.08 0.97
CA SER A 8 -9.19 -30.40 -0.35
C SER A 8 -9.12 -29.14 -1.18
N GLY A 9 -7.90 -28.66 -1.47
CA GLY A 9 -7.66 -27.44 -2.23
C GLY A 9 -6.70 -26.46 -1.57
N LEU A 10 -6.52 -26.52 -0.25
CA LEU A 10 -5.60 -25.64 0.50
C LEU A 10 -4.20 -26.25 0.72
N THR A 11 -4.01 -27.52 0.38
CA THR A 11 -2.72 -28.21 0.50
C THR A 11 -1.96 -28.15 -0.82
N LEU A 12 -0.63 -28.01 -0.78
CA LEU A 12 0.23 -28.00 -1.96
C LEU A 12 0.01 -29.23 -2.85
N SER A 13 -0.20 -30.40 -2.23
CA SER A 13 -0.53 -31.64 -2.92
C SER A 13 -1.88 -31.59 -3.66
N SER A 14 -2.87 -30.84 -3.15
CA SER A 14 -4.16 -30.67 -3.84
C SER A 14 -4.07 -29.69 -5.01
N ILE A 15 -3.27 -28.62 -4.86
CA ILE A 15 -3.07 -27.63 -5.92
C ILE A 15 -2.39 -28.28 -7.13
N LYS A 16 -1.38 -29.12 -6.90
CA LYS A 16 -0.71 -29.86 -7.98
C LYS A 16 -1.61 -30.91 -8.64
N LYS A 17 -2.56 -31.48 -7.89
CA LYS A 17 -3.53 -32.46 -8.40
C LYS A 17 -4.59 -31.83 -9.31
N TYR A 18 -4.95 -30.57 -9.08
CA TYR A 18 -6.00 -29.86 -9.83
C TYR A 18 -5.45 -28.57 -10.45
N PRO A 19 -4.86 -28.61 -11.67
CA PRO A 19 -4.23 -27.45 -12.28
C PRO A 19 -5.22 -26.31 -12.59
N ALA A 20 -6.51 -26.61 -12.72
CA ALA A 20 -7.56 -25.61 -12.95
C ALA A 20 -7.71 -24.59 -11.79
N ILE A 21 -7.22 -24.89 -10.59
CA ILE A 21 -7.32 -24.01 -9.41
C ILE A 21 -6.18 -22.97 -9.37
N ILE A 22 -5.08 -23.23 -10.10
CA ILE A 22 -3.93 -22.32 -10.18
C ILE A 22 -4.32 -20.89 -10.62
N PRO A 23 -5.07 -20.67 -11.72
CA PRO A 23 -5.44 -19.31 -12.14
C PRO A 23 -6.27 -18.56 -11.10
N LEU A 24 -7.13 -19.26 -10.35
CA LEU A 24 -7.92 -18.67 -9.26
C LEU A 24 -7.01 -18.16 -8.14
N TYR A 25 -6.03 -18.97 -7.72
CA TYR A 25 -5.06 -18.57 -6.71
C TYR A 25 -4.16 -17.43 -7.16
N VAL A 26 -3.80 -17.38 -8.45
CA VAL A 26 -3.00 -16.27 -9.01
C VAL A 26 -3.77 -14.96 -8.91
N MET A 27 -5.05 -14.94 -9.28
CA MET A 27 -5.89 -13.73 -9.16
C MET A 27 -6.10 -13.32 -7.70
N LEU A 28 -6.32 -14.29 -6.80
CA LEU A 28 -6.41 -14.02 -5.37
C LEU A 28 -5.11 -13.42 -4.82
N ALA A 29 -3.97 -14.05 -5.11
CA ALA A 29 -2.66 -13.57 -4.66
C ALA A 29 -2.37 -12.17 -5.22
N ALA A 30 -2.65 -11.93 -6.51
CA ALA A 30 -2.53 -10.61 -7.11
C ALA A 30 -3.40 -9.57 -6.37
N GLY A 31 -4.66 -9.90 -6.06
CA GLY A 31 -5.55 -9.04 -5.30
C GLY A 31 -5.02 -8.69 -3.91
N VAL A 32 -4.52 -9.70 -3.18
CA VAL A 32 -3.93 -9.50 -1.83
C VAL A 32 -2.67 -8.63 -1.91
N VAL A 33 -1.79 -8.88 -2.88
CA VAL A 33 -0.56 -8.09 -3.08
C VAL A 33 -0.89 -6.64 -3.42
N LEU A 34 -1.87 -6.40 -4.30
CA LEU A 34 -2.29 -5.04 -4.66
C LEU A 34 -2.93 -4.32 -3.48
N ALA A 35 -3.79 -4.99 -2.71
CA ALA A 35 -4.42 -4.42 -1.51
C ALA A 35 -3.37 -4.06 -0.44
N ALA A 36 -2.47 -4.99 -0.15
CA ALA A 36 -1.36 -4.75 0.77
C ALA A 36 -0.47 -3.61 0.29
N GLY A 37 -0.10 -3.60 -1.00
CA GLY A 37 0.70 -2.54 -1.62
C GLY A 37 0.04 -1.16 -1.52
N ALA A 38 -1.28 -1.06 -1.74
CA ALA A 38 -2.01 0.18 -1.59
C ALA A 38 -1.99 0.69 -0.14
N VAL A 39 -2.23 -0.19 0.83
CA VAL A 39 -2.18 0.16 2.26
C VAL A 39 -0.76 0.58 2.67
N THR A 40 0.25 -0.21 2.33
CA THR A 40 1.66 0.11 2.62
C THR A 40 2.07 1.45 2.00
N ARG A 41 1.62 1.73 0.78
CA ARG A 41 1.85 3.03 0.15
C ARG A 41 1.20 4.15 0.93
N THR A 42 -0.07 4.01 1.32
CA THR A 42 -0.73 5.04 2.15
C THR A 42 -0.04 5.20 3.49
N LEU A 43 0.46 4.13 4.09
CA LEU A 43 1.16 4.17 5.37
C LEU A 43 2.42 5.04 5.31
N ILE A 44 3.20 4.91 4.23
CA ILE A 44 4.50 5.57 4.10
C ILE A 44 4.38 6.96 3.47
N LYS A 45 3.44 7.13 2.53
CA LYS A 45 3.34 8.33 1.69
C LYS A 45 2.27 9.33 2.10
N ASN A 46 1.53 9.11 3.18
CA ASN A 46 0.41 9.98 3.57
C ASN A 46 0.87 11.10 4.52
N PRO A 47 0.59 12.39 4.21
CA PRO A 47 0.92 13.52 5.10
C PRO A 47 0.25 13.43 6.48
N GLU A 48 -0.88 12.72 6.57
CA GLU A 48 -1.64 12.55 7.83
C GLU A 48 -1.05 11.46 8.74
N VAL A 49 -0.10 10.67 8.25
CA VAL A 49 0.46 9.52 8.99
C VAL A 49 1.96 9.77 9.23
N SER A 50 2.32 10.00 10.49
CA SER A 50 3.72 10.15 10.90
C SER A 50 4.14 9.11 11.93
N PHE A 51 5.22 8.39 11.62
CA PHE A 51 5.88 7.49 12.56
C PHE A 51 6.99 8.16 13.37
N ASN A 52 7.44 9.33 12.95
CA ASN A 52 8.55 10.03 13.59
C ASN A 52 8.04 10.96 14.69
N ARG A 53 7.83 10.41 15.89
CA ARG A 53 7.29 11.17 17.03
C ARG A 53 8.28 12.15 17.69
N LYS A 54 9.59 12.01 17.43
CA LYS A 54 10.63 12.77 18.16
C LYS A 54 11.54 13.62 17.26
N GLY A 55 11.80 13.19 16.04
CA GLY A 55 12.71 13.87 15.10
C GLY A 55 12.02 14.75 14.08
N ASN A 56 10.69 14.73 14.00
CA ASN A 56 9.92 15.61 13.13
C ASN A 56 8.71 16.19 13.89
N PRO A 57 8.89 17.29 14.65
CA PRO A 57 7.80 17.93 15.38
C PRO A 57 6.70 18.50 14.46
N GLU A 58 6.96 18.63 13.16
CA GLU A 58 6.05 19.19 12.16
C GLU A 58 5.87 18.26 10.94
N PRO A 59 5.30 17.05 11.09
CA PRO A 59 5.26 16.05 10.02
C PRO A 59 4.51 16.48 8.76
N TRP A 60 3.55 17.37 8.90
CA TRP A 60 2.75 17.88 7.80
C TRP A 60 3.56 18.75 6.82
N ASN A 61 4.76 19.24 7.21
CA ASN A 61 5.66 19.97 6.31
C ASN A 61 6.39 19.06 5.30
N ASP A 62 6.48 17.74 5.53
CA ASP A 62 7.25 16.82 4.68
C ASP A 62 6.71 16.70 3.25
N TYR A 63 5.42 16.99 3.07
CA TYR A 63 4.72 16.92 1.78
C TYR A 63 4.35 18.31 1.21
N ARG A 64 4.88 19.40 1.77
CA ARG A 64 4.56 20.79 1.34
C ARG A 64 4.89 21.07 -0.13
N ALA A 65 5.95 20.45 -0.65
CA ALA A 65 6.43 20.58 -2.02
C ALA A 65 6.48 19.24 -2.77
N LYS A 66 5.74 18.23 -2.28
CA LYS A 66 5.76 16.87 -2.85
C LYS A 66 4.37 16.44 -3.31
N GLN A 67 4.33 15.69 -4.40
CA GLN A 67 3.09 15.15 -4.91
C GLN A 67 2.59 13.97 -4.06
N TYR A 68 1.48 14.17 -3.33
CA TYR A 68 0.81 13.08 -2.63
C TYR A 68 0.06 12.13 -3.59
N LYS A 69 -0.51 12.64 -4.69
CA LYS A 69 -1.34 11.83 -5.60
C LYS A 69 -0.48 10.83 -6.38
N PHE A 70 -1.02 9.63 -6.62
CA PHE A 70 -0.35 8.58 -7.39
C PHE A 70 0.05 9.02 -8.80
N PHE A 71 -0.79 9.84 -9.44
CA PHE A 71 -0.55 10.38 -10.78
C PHE A 71 -0.95 11.84 -10.85
N GLY A 72 -0.05 12.67 -11.38
CA GLY A 72 -0.33 14.05 -11.76
C GLY A 72 -0.75 14.06 -13.22
N ILE A 73 -2.05 14.20 -13.48
CA ILE A 73 -2.52 14.36 -14.86
C ILE A 73 -2.37 15.83 -15.23
N GLY A 74 -1.45 16.14 -16.14
CA GLY A 74 -1.27 17.48 -16.70
C GLY A 74 -0.44 18.48 -15.87
N ARG A 75 -0.08 18.16 -14.61
CA ARG A 75 0.83 18.98 -13.79
C ARG A 75 1.67 18.09 -12.89
N ASP A 76 2.97 18.34 -12.90
CA ASP A 76 3.95 17.77 -11.99
C ASP A 76 4.00 18.64 -10.72
N TRP A 77 3.57 18.10 -9.58
CA TRP A 77 3.52 18.86 -8.32
C TRP A 77 4.86 18.84 -7.58
N ASP A 78 5.82 18.00 -8.00
CA ASP A 78 7.18 18.01 -7.44
C ASP A 78 8.03 19.18 -8.00
N LYS A 79 7.54 19.87 -9.04
CA LYS A 79 8.28 20.95 -9.72
C LYS A 79 7.53 22.28 -9.63
N GLY A 80 7.91 23.09 -8.64
CA GLY A 80 7.61 24.53 -8.63
C GLY A 80 6.22 24.91 -8.14
N VAL A 81 5.55 24.06 -7.37
CA VAL A 81 4.29 24.42 -6.67
C VAL A 81 4.50 24.30 -5.17
N GLU A 82 4.68 25.44 -4.51
CA GLU A 82 4.70 25.51 -3.05
C GLU A 82 3.27 25.65 -2.51
N SER A 83 3.05 25.09 -1.31
CA SER A 83 1.79 25.31 -0.60
C SER A 83 1.61 26.81 -0.32
N PRO A 84 0.42 27.40 -0.59
CA PRO A 84 0.14 28.79 -0.28
C PRO A 84 0.03 29.04 1.23
N ALA A 85 0.01 28.00 2.05
CA ALA A 85 -0.02 28.12 3.50
C ALA A 85 1.29 28.72 4.02
N PRO A 86 1.24 29.69 4.96
CA PRO A 86 2.43 30.32 5.51
C PRO A 86 3.28 29.32 6.31
N ASP A 87 4.61 29.47 6.21
CA ASP A 87 5.54 28.73 7.05
C ASP A 87 5.50 29.30 8.48
N TYR A 88 5.00 28.50 9.42
CA TYR A 88 4.87 28.89 10.83
C TYR A 88 6.14 28.51 11.61
N LYS A 89 7.33 28.70 11.03
CA LYS A 89 8.58 28.61 11.80
C LYS A 89 8.75 29.87 12.63
N LYS A 90 8.90 29.70 13.95
CA LYS A 90 9.43 30.72 14.86
C LYS A 90 10.93 30.56 15.01
#